data_AF-A0A0C2FDZ9-F1
#
_entry.id   AF-A0A0C2FDZ9-F1
#
_cell.length_a   1.000
_cell.length_b   1.000
_cell.length_c   1.000
_cell.angle_alpha   90.00
_cell.angle_beta   90.00
_cell.angle_gamma   90.00
#
_symmetry.space_group_name_H-M   'P 1'
#
loop_
_entity.id
_entity.type
_entity.pdbx_description
1 polymer ?
#
loop_
_entity_poly.entity_id
_entity_poly.type
_entity_poly.pdbx_seq_one_letter_code
_entity_poly.pdbx_strand_id
1 'polypeptide(L)'
;MDVPLLVQNTDDGVWIITASFTIFTMTSGFGLLESGRVSSKDEINIMVKNVVDVIFGGLSYWMFGFGFTFGHSVNYGNAFIGLGDFFFDPVSNDENT
;
A
#
# COMPACT_ATOMS: atom_id res chain seq x y z
N MET A 1 -2.98 16.20 -29.16
CA MET A 1 -4.18 15.77 -28.40
C MET A 1 -3.73 15.86 -26.97
N ASP A 2 -3.81 17.08 -26.46
CA ASP A 2 -2.96 17.56 -25.38
C ASP A 2 -3.54 17.13 -24.04
N VAL A 3 -2.80 16.27 -23.32
CA VAL A 3 -3.11 15.91 -21.95
C VAL A 3 -2.66 17.09 -21.08
N PRO A 4 -3.57 17.85 -20.44
CA PRO A 4 -3.18 18.97 -19.59
C PRO A 4 -2.55 18.42 -18.32
N LEU A 5 -1.30 18.82 -18.04
CA LEU A 5 -0.47 18.22 -17.01
C LEU A 5 -0.72 18.67 -15.56
N LEU A 6 -1.66 19.55 -15.21
CA LEU A 6 -1.70 20.12 -13.84
C LEU A 6 -3.09 20.48 -13.29
N VAL A 7 -4.05 19.55 -13.35
CA VAL A 7 -5.17 19.54 -12.39
C VAL A 7 -5.24 18.13 -11.83
N GLN A 8 -4.76 17.93 -10.61
CA GLN A 8 -5.20 16.77 -9.83
C GLN A 8 -6.68 16.99 -9.57
N ASN A 9 -7.56 16.29 -10.29
CA ASN A 9 -8.98 16.35 -9.97
C ASN A 9 -9.14 15.73 -8.60
N THR A 10 -9.64 16.50 -7.64
CA THR A 10 -9.92 16.02 -6.28
C THR A 10 -10.80 14.76 -6.31
N ASP A 11 -11.64 14.62 -7.33
CA ASP A 11 -12.50 13.46 -7.59
C ASP A 11 -11.71 12.17 -7.83
N ASP A 12 -10.60 12.23 -8.58
CA ASP A 12 -9.74 11.07 -8.83
C ASP A 12 -9.05 10.61 -7.53
N GLY A 13 -8.64 11.56 -6.69
CA GLY A 13 -8.08 11.29 -5.37
C GLY A 13 -9.09 10.63 -4.43
N VAL A 14 -10.33 11.13 -4.40
CA VAL A 14 -11.42 10.54 -3.59
C VAL A 14 -11.72 9.12 -4.07
N TRP A 15 -11.75 8.89 -5.38
CA TRP A 15 -11.95 7.55 -5.94
C TRP A 15 -10.85 6.57 -5.51
N ILE A 16 -9.59 6.96 -5.66
CA ILE A 16 -8.43 6.11 -5.31
C ILE A 16 -8.41 5.79 -3.81
N ILE A 17 -8.68 6.76 -2.93
CA ILE A 17 -8.72 6.54 -1.48
C ILE A 17 -9.87 5.60 -1.11
N THR A 18 -11.04 5.79 -1.73
CA THR A 18 -12.21 4.92 -1.50
C THR A 18 -11.96 3.48 -1.97
N ALA A 19 -11.36 3.31 -3.14
CA ALA A 19 -10.95 2.01 -3.66
C ALA A 19 -9.91 1.34 -2.73
N SER A 20 -8.92 2.11 -2.26
CA SER A 20 -7.89 1.63 -1.33
C SER A 20 -8.49 1.13 -0.01
N PHE A 21 -9.47 1.84 0.56
CA PHE A 21 -10.17 1.42 1.78
C PHE A 21 -10.99 0.13 1.58
N THR A 22 -11.58 -0.04 0.41
CA THR A 22 -12.32 -1.26 0.05
C THR A 22 -11.39 -2.48 0.01
N ILE A 23 -10.20 -2.32 -0.60
CA ILE A 23 -9.17 -3.37 -0.66
C ILE A 23 -8.62 -3.66 0.73
N PHE A 24 -8.34 -2.64 1.53
CA PHE A 24 -7.88 -2.80 2.92
C PHE A 24 -8.86 -3.64 3.76
N THR A 25 -10.16 -3.43 3.56
CA THR A 25 -11.20 -4.19 4.26
C THR A 25 -11.22 -5.68 3.85
N MET A 26 -10.73 -6.02 2.64
CA MET A 26 -10.70 -7.39 2.14
C MET A 26 -9.69 -8.28 2.87
N THR A 27 -8.51 -7.76 3.20
CA THR A 27 -7.48 -8.51 3.97
C THR A 27 -7.98 -8.80 5.37
N SER A 28 -8.57 -7.80 6.04
CA SER A 28 -9.20 -7.96 7.35
C SER A 28 -10.40 -8.91 7.31
N GLY A 29 -11.22 -8.83 6.26
CA GLY A 29 -12.43 -9.64 6.09
C GLY A 29 -12.14 -11.14 5.95
N PHE A 30 -11.06 -11.50 5.26
CA PHE A 30 -10.66 -12.91 5.15
C PHE A 30 -10.22 -13.49 6.50
N GLY A 31 -9.41 -12.75 7.27
CA GLY A 31 -9.00 -13.20 8.61
C GLY A 31 -10.16 -13.34 9.60
N LEU A 32 -11.21 -12.53 9.47
CA LEU A 32 -12.46 -12.67 10.22
C LEU A 32 -13.24 -13.93 9.83
N LEU A 33 -13.28 -14.28 8.54
CA LEU A 33 -13.91 -15.54 8.07
C LEU A 33 -13.15 -16.77 8.57
N GLU A 34 -11.82 -16.70 8.64
CA GLU A 34 -10.98 -17.78 9.17
C GLU A 34 -11.16 -17.95 10.70
N SER A 35 -11.25 -16.82 11.42
CA SER A 35 -11.54 -16.76 12.87
C SER A 35 -12.88 -17.43 13.20
N GLY A 36 -13.95 -17.10 12.45
CA GLY A 36 -15.30 -17.63 12.69
C GLY A 36 -15.48 -19.12 12.41
N ARG A 37 -14.52 -19.79 11.77
CA ARG A 37 -14.56 -21.22 11.46
C ARG A 37 -13.77 -22.09 12.46
N VAL A 38 -13.06 -21.47 13.40
CA VAL A 38 -12.21 -22.14 14.38
C VAL A 38 -12.85 -22.18 15.77
N SER A 39 -12.41 -23.12 16.62
CA SER A 39 -12.84 -23.19 18.03
C SER A 39 -12.49 -21.91 18.78
N SER A 40 -13.39 -21.42 19.64
CA SER A 40 -13.22 -20.18 20.41
C SER A 40 -11.97 -20.11 21.29
N LYS A 41 -11.26 -21.23 21.48
CA LYS A 41 -9.97 -21.29 22.18
C LYS A 41 -8.80 -20.79 21.33
N ASP A 42 -8.86 -20.97 20.01
CA ASP A 42 -7.78 -20.60 19.07
C ASP A 42 -8.16 -19.39 18.19
N GLU A 43 -9.43 -18.99 18.22
CA GLU A 43 -9.99 -17.84 17.49
C GLU A 43 -9.21 -16.54 17.75
N ILE A 44 -8.84 -16.29 19.01
CA ILE A 44 -8.08 -15.09 19.41
C ILE A 44 -6.71 -15.04 18.74
N ASN A 45 -6.05 -16.20 18.60
CA ASN A 45 -4.72 -16.26 17.99
C ASN A 45 -4.76 -15.95 16.47
N ILE A 46 -5.85 -16.33 15.81
CA ILE A 46 -6.07 -16.03 14.39
C ILE A 46 -6.41 -14.55 14.20
N MET A 47 -7.25 -13.99 15.07
CA MET A 47 -7.58 -12.57 15.05
C MET A 47 -6.35 -11.68 15.24
N VAL A 48 -5.45 -12.03 16.18
CA VAL A 48 -4.20 -11.30 16.39
C VAL A 48 -3.32 -11.34 15.14
N LYS A 49 -3.20 -12.50 14.48
CA LYS A 49 -2.45 -12.60 13.22
C LYS A 49 -3.02 -11.73 12.11
N ASN A 50 -4.36 -11.66 11.99
CA ASN A 50 -5.02 -10.80 11.00
C ASN A 50 -4.67 -9.32 11.21
N VAL A 51 -4.63 -8.85 12.45
CA VAL A 51 -4.22 -7.47 12.77
C VAL A 51 -2.74 -7.24 12.48
N VAL A 52 -1.89 -8.21 12.84
CA VAL A 52 -0.44 -8.14 12.58
C VAL A 52 -0.15 -8.11 11.08
N ASP A 53 -0.88 -8.87 10.27
CA ASP A 53 -0.74 -8.91 8.81
C ASP A 53 -1.01 -7.55 8.17
N VAL A 54 -2.10 -6.88 8.57
CA VAL A 54 -2.44 -5.55 8.06
C VAL A 54 -1.36 -4.50 8.40
N ILE A 55 -0.85 -4.53 9.63
CA ILE A 55 0.19 -3.58 10.09
C ILE A 55 1.53 -3.85 9.39
N PHE A 56 1.99 -5.10 9.38
CA PHE A 56 3.26 -5.47 8.75
C PHE A 56 3.18 -5.38 7.22
N GLY A 57 2.03 -5.65 6.62
CA GLY A 57 1.79 -5.48 5.19
C GLY A 57 1.94 -4.01 4.76
N GLY A 58 1.30 -3.08 5.48
CA GLY A 58 1.46 -1.65 5.23
C GLY A 58 2.90 -1.16 5.46
N LEU A 59 3.52 -1.54 6.57
CA LEU A 59 4.89 -1.14 6.91
C LEU A 59 5.93 -1.70 5.94
N SER A 60 5.80 -2.97 5.54
CA SER A 60 6.71 -3.58 4.56
C SER A 60 6.57 -2.96 3.17
N TYR A 61 5.35 -2.57 2.78
CA TYR A 61 5.13 -1.85 1.52
C TYR A 61 5.75 -0.45 1.54
N TRP A 62 5.65 0.27 2.66
CA TRP A 62 6.27 1.60 2.79
C TRP A 62 7.82 1.54 2.77
N MET A 63 8.43 0.56 3.47
CA MET A 63 9.89 0.43 3.54
C MET A 63 10.51 -0.08 2.23
N PHE A 64 9.92 -1.13 1.65
CA PHE A 64 10.52 -1.85 0.52
C PHE A 64 9.60 -1.94 -0.72
N GLY A 65 8.28 -2.03 -0.52
CA GLY A 65 7.33 -2.24 -1.61
C GLY A 65 7.26 -1.08 -2.62
N PHE A 66 7.36 0.16 -2.14
CA PHE A 66 7.42 1.33 -3.03
C PHE A 66 8.67 1.28 -3.91
N GLY A 67 9.84 1.02 -3.32
CA GLY A 67 11.10 0.91 -4.05
C GLY A 67 11.11 -0.23 -5.08
N PHE A 68 10.45 -1.35 -4.78
CA PHE A 68 10.34 -2.46 -5.74
C PHE A 68 9.38 -2.21 -6.91
N THR A 69 8.31 -1.44 -6.69
CA THR A 69 7.26 -1.22 -7.70
C THR A 69 7.52 0.02 -8.54
N PHE A 70 8.01 1.09 -7.92
CA PHE A 70 8.17 2.41 -8.54
C PHE A 70 9.60 2.97 -8.45
N GLY A 71 10.54 2.25 -7.82
CA GLY A 71 11.93 2.69 -7.70
C GLY A 71 12.63 2.73 -9.05
N HIS A 72 13.09 3.94 -9.43
CA HIS A 72 13.78 4.19 -10.69
C HIS A 72 15.29 4.42 -10.44
N SER A 73 16.05 3.38 -10.12
CA SER A 73 17.52 3.49 -10.14
C SER A 73 18.07 3.37 -11.56
N VAL A 74 18.76 4.43 -11.99
CA VAL A 74 19.43 4.56 -13.30
C VAL A 74 20.52 3.49 -13.52
N ASN A 75 21.09 2.90 -12.46
CA ASN A 75 22.24 1.99 -12.56
C ASN A 75 21.89 0.49 -12.48
N TYR A 76 20.73 0.12 -11.93
CA TYR A 76 20.36 -1.28 -11.66
C TYR A 76 18.94 -1.65 -12.13
N GLY A 77 18.35 -0.88 -13.04
CA GLY A 77 17.00 -1.13 -13.54
C GLY A 77 16.89 -2.41 -14.38
N ASN A 78 16.04 -3.35 -13.93
CA ASN A 78 15.61 -4.51 -14.71
C ASN A 78 14.11 -4.40 -14.98
N ALA A 79 13.62 -4.90 -16.12
CA ALA A 79 12.20 -4.84 -16.49
C ALA A 79 11.24 -5.61 -15.54
N PHE A 80 11.81 -6.41 -14.63
CA PHE A 80 11.04 -7.24 -13.68
C PHE A 80 10.97 -6.65 -12.27
N ILE A 81 11.95 -5.85 -11.85
CA ILE A 81 12.06 -5.34 -10.46
C ILE A 81 12.62 -3.92 -10.49
N GLY A 82 11.87 -2.98 -9.89
CA GLY A 82 12.39 -1.67 -9.53
C GLY A 82 13.43 -1.81 -8.41
N LEU A 83 14.56 -1.15 -8.55
CA LEU A 83 15.57 -1.04 -7.49
C LEU A 83 15.80 0.45 -7.30
N GLY A 84 15.76 0.95 -6.07
CA GLY A 84 15.87 2.39 -5.76
C GLY A 84 14.73 2.89 -4.88
N ASP A 85 14.88 4.07 -4.28
CA ASP A 85 13.87 4.75 -3.45
C ASP A 85 13.23 3.88 -2.35
N PHE A 86 14.09 3.20 -1.57
CA PHE A 86 13.70 2.58 -0.31
C PHE A 86 13.41 3.65 0.74
N PHE A 87 12.43 3.40 1.62
CA PHE A 87 11.84 4.41 2.52
C PHE A 87 11.28 5.60 1.73
N PHE A 88 10.06 5.41 1.21
CA PHE A 88 9.39 6.45 0.44
C PHE A 88 9.25 7.74 1.26
N ASP A 89 10.00 8.76 0.85
CA ASP A 89 9.91 10.13 1.31
C ASP A 89 9.28 10.95 0.16
N PRO A 90 8.10 11.55 0.36
CA PRO A 90 7.56 12.45 -0.64
C PRO A 90 8.46 13.69 -0.69
N VAL A 91 9.10 13.95 -1.83
CA VAL A 91 9.82 15.21 -2.05
C VAL A 91 8.84 16.35 -1.77
N SER A 92 9.05 17.07 -0.66
CA SER A 92 8.36 18.32 -0.43
C SER A 92 8.89 19.29 -1.48
N ASN A 93 7.99 19.79 -2.31
CA ASN A 93 8.31 20.91 -3.19
C ASN A 93 8.38 22.17 -2.32
N ASP A 94 9.46 22.28 -1.54
CA ASP A 94 9.79 23.45 -0.71
C ASP A 94 10.72 24.41 -1.47
N GLU A 95 10.56 24.52 -2.80
CA GLU A 95 10.95 25.73 -3.51
C GLU A 95 9.71 26.63 -3.65
N ASN A 96 9.60 27.59 -2.72
CA ASN A 96 8.56 28.63 -2.69
C ASN A 96 8.42 29.35 -4.05
N THR A 97 7.56 28.87 -4.97
CA THR A 97 6.93 29.59 -6.11
C THR A 97 6.34 28.61 -7.11
#